data_AF-A0A3R7H6R5-F1
#
_entry.id   AF-A0A3R7H6R5-F1
#
_cell.length_a   1.000
_cell.length_b   1.000
_cell.length_c   1.000
_cell.angle_alpha   90.00
_cell.angle_beta   90.00
_cell.angle_gamma   90.00
#
_symmetry.space_group_name_H-M   'P 1'
#
loop_
_entity.id
_entity.type
_entity.pdbx_description
1 polymer ?
#
loop_
_entity_poly.entity_id
_entity_poly.type
_entity_poly.pdbx_seq_one_letter_code
_entity_poly.pdbx_strand_id
1 'polypeptide(L)'
;MCVTILPPAPRPCAFCPYGTDVPSGVWGGVEYARLPLYDRPTYDQPARLFSCHVHALGDARARVCGGWAGCHDGDHLLALRLAVVAGQITVETAEAIRDYSCPVELFPSGAEAAVHGVREISCPGPEGRRAIDKIRRARADLT
;
A
#
# COMPACT_ATOMS: atom_id res chain seq x y z
N MET A 1 -21.18 -6.01 10.91
CA MET A 1 -20.35 -7.14 10.44
C MET A 1 -19.01 -6.59 10.03
N CYS A 2 -17.91 -7.11 10.57
CA CYS A 2 -16.56 -6.66 10.16
C CYS A 2 -16.28 -7.23 8.76
N VAL A 3 -16.04 -6.36 7.79
CA VAL A 3 -15.68 -6.80 6.42
C VAL A 3 -14.24 -7.29 6.45
N THR A 4 -14.03 -8.56 6.11
CA THR A 4 -12.71 -9.17 6.01
C THR A 4 -11.93 -8.53 4.86
N ILE A 5 -10.69 -8.12 5.12
CA ILE A 5 -9.79 -7.55 4.10
C ILE A 5 -9.29 -8.68 3.20
N LEU A 6 -9.34 -8.47 1.89
CA LEU A 6 -8.91 -9.44 0.88
C LEU A 6 -7.38 -9.42 0.67
N PRO A 7 -6.79 -10.49 0.10
CA PRO A 7 -5.39 -10.50 -0.32
C PRO A 7 -5.12 -9.45 -1.41
N PRO A 8 -3.85 -9.12 -1.67
CA PRO A 8 -3.47 -8.25 -2.78
C PRO A 8 -4.12 -8.67 -4.10
N ALA A 9 -4.39 -7.70 -4.97
CA ALA A 9 -4.74 -8.04 -6.35
C ALA A 9 -3.50 -8.65 -7.05
N PRO A 10 -3.67 -9.53 -8.06
CA PRO A 10 -2.54 -10.14 -8.76
C PRO A 10 -1.50 -9.11 -9.25
N ARG A 11 -1.96 -7.95 -9.72
CA ARG A 11 -1.12 -6.78 -10.04
C ARG A 11 -1.46 -5.61 -9.11
N PRO A 12 -0.48 -4.86 -8.57
CA PRO A 12 -0.76 -3.65 -7.81
C PRO A 12 -1.52 -2.62 -8.65
N CYS A 13 -2.24 -1.72 -7.99
CA CYS A 13 -2.88 -0.60 -8.66
C CYS A 13 -1.85 0.30 -9.34
N ALA A 14 -2.23 0.96 -10.43
CA ALA A 14 -1.36 1.84 -11.23
C ALA A 14 -0.85 3.12 -10.51
N PHE A 15 -1.17 3.28 -9.22
CA PHE A 15 -0.72 4.40 -8.39
C PHE A 15 -0.11 3.90 -7.08
N CYS A 16 0.38 2.65 -7.07
CA CYS A 16 1.00 2.06 -5.89
C CYS A 16 2.23 2.87 -5.47
N PRO A 17 2.37 3.28 -4.20
CA PRO A 17 3.45 4.17 -3.81
C PRO A 17 4.80 3.44 -3.74
N TYR A 18 4.80 2.11 -3.80
CA TYR A 18 5.99 1.25 -3.86
C TYR A 18 6.43 0.94 -5.30
N GLY A 19 5.61 1.21 -6.32
CA GLY A 19 5.96 0.90 -7.72
C GLY A 19 6.97 1.90 -8.28
N THR A 20 8.00 1.41 -8.97
CA THR A 20 9.00 2.28 -9.62
C THR A 20 8.45 2.99 -10.86
N ASP A 21 7.34 2.50 -11.40
CA ASP A 21 6.61 3.05 -12.55
C ASP A 21 5.64 4.18 -12.19
N VAL A 22 5.49 4.50 -10.89
CA VAL A 22 4.58 5.54 -10.43
C VAL A 22 5.32 6.89 -10.35
N PRO A 23 4.78 7.98 -10.93
CA PRO A 23 5.36 9.30 -10.82
C PRO A 23 5.45 9.78 -9.36
N SER A 24 6.45 10.60 -9.05
CA SER A 24 6.52 11.27 -7.75
C SER A 24 5.39 12.31 -7.59
N GLY A 25 5.08 12.65 -6.33
CA GLY A 25 4.09 13.66 -5.99
C GLY A 25 2.63 13.24 -6.16
N VAL A 26 2.35 11.94 -6.35
CA VAL A 26 0.98 11.43 -6.54
C VAL A 26 0.22 11.34 -5.20
N TRP A 27 0.89 10.94 -4.13
CA TRP A 27 0.29 10.86 -2.80
C TRP A 27 0.67 12.05 -1.93
N GLY A 28 -0.09 12.27 -0.86
CA GLY A 28 0.23 13.27 0.15
C GLY A 28 1.47 12.89 0.97
N GLY A 29 2.11 13.90 1.58
CA GLY A 29 3.40 13.72 2.25
C GLY A 29 3.26 12.90 3.52
N VAL A 30 2.11 13.03 4.19
CA VAL A 30 1.75 12.25 5.38
C VAL A 30 1.63 10.77 5.04
N GLU A 31 1.15 10.44 3.84
CA GLU A 31 1.01 9.08 3.37
C GLU A 31 2.36 8.47 3.02
N TYR A 32 3.22 9.21 2.30
CA TYR A 32 4.59 8.77 2.02
C TYR A 32 5.40 8.59 3.31
N ALA A 33 5.20 9.45 4.31
CA ALA A 33 5.88 9.35 5.61
C ALA A 33 5.54 8.06 6.39
N ARG A 34 4.48 7.33 6.01
CA ARG A 34 4.12 6.06 6.65
C ARG A 34 4.92 4.87 6.11
N LEU A 35 5.40 4.94 4.86
CA LEU A 35 6.05 3.80 4.22
C LEU A 35 7.30 3.33 4.98
N PRO A 36 8.23 4.23 5.40
CA PRO A 36 9.45 3.82 6.10
C PRO A 36 9.19 3.19 7.46
N LEU A 37 7.99 3.39 8.04
CA LEU A 37 7.63 2.79 9.32
C LEU A 37 7.54 1.26 9.23
N TYR A 38 7.23 0.72 8.05
CA TYR A 38 7.14 -0.72 7.85
C TYR A 38 8.50 -1.39 7.65
N ASP A 39 9.55 -0.63 7.33
CA ASP A 39 10.93 -1.14 7.23
C ASP A 39 11.56 -1.43 8.61
N ARG A 40 10.92 -0.96 9.69
CA ARG A 40 11.45 -1.06 11.06
C ARG A 40 11.44 -2.51 11.55
N PRO A 41 12.24 -2.83 12.60
CA PRO A 41 12.10 -4.11 13.30
C PRO A 41 10.64 -4.35 13.74
N THR A 42 10.19 -5.61 13.73
CA THR A 42 8.78 -5.99 13.96
C THR A 42 8.14 -5.30 15.18
N TYR A 43 8.86 -5.09 16.28
CA TYR A 43 8.31 -4.47 17.50
C TYR A 43 8.03 -2.96 17.38
N ASP A 44 8.59 -2.28 16.38
CA ASP A 44 8.45 -0.82 16.15
C ASP A 44 7.71 -0.51 14.82
N GLN A 45 7.15 -1.54 14.18
CA GLN A 45 6.32 -1.37 13.00
C GLN A 45 4.90 -0.90 13.37
N PRO A 46 4.17 -0.26 12.43
CA PRO A 46 2.75 0.01 12.63
C PRO A 46 1.94 -1.27 12.82
N ALA A 47 1.03 -1.26 13.80
CA ALA A 47 0.11 -2.35 14.10
C ALA A 47 -1.10 -2.44 13.15
N ARG A 48 -1.00 -1.90 11.93
CA ARG A 48 -2.12 -1.83 10.97
C ARG A 48 -1.66 -2.26 9.58
N LEU A 49 -2.50 -3.04 8.90
CA LEU A 49 -2.28 -3.42 7.50
C LEU A 49 -2.19 -2.17 6.62
N PHE A 50 -1.34 -2.23 5.60
CA PHE A 50 -1.31 -1.22 4.56
C PHE A 50 -2.31 -1.58 3.45
N SER A 51 -3.49 -0.96 3.48
CA SER A 51 -4.57 -1.25 2.53
C SER A 51 -4.34 -0.58 1.17
N CYS A 52 -4.86 -1.21 0.11
CA CYS A 52 -4.91 -0.60 -1.21
C CYS A 52 -5.81 0.63 -1.20
N HIS A 53 -5.26 1.79 -1.57
CA HIS A 53 -5.99 3.05 -1.59
C HIS A 53 -7.08 3.14 -2.66
N VAL A 54 -7.23 2.19 -3.58
CA VAL A 54 -8.31 2.27 -4.60
C VAL A 54 -9.65 1.82 -4.01
N HIS A 55 -9.62 1.01 -2.95
CA HIS A 55 -10.82 0.52 -2.26
C HIS A 55 -10.87 1.10 -0.85
N ALA A 56 -11.96 1.78 -0.51
CA ALA A 56 -12.13 2.32 0.83
C ALA A 56 -12.18 1.20 1.88
N LEU A 57 -11.74 1.52 3.11
CA LEU A 57 -11.93 0.62 4.24
C LEU A 57 -13.44 0.38 4.45
N GLY A 58 -13.83 -0.89 4.56
CA GLY A 58 -15.23 -1.29 4.65
C GLY A 58 -15.92 -1.57 3.30
N ASP A 59 -15.28 -1.28 2.15
CA ASP A 59 -15.72 -1.84 0.85
C ASP A 59 -15.54 -3.37 0.89
N ALA A 60 -16.49 -4.13 0.35
CA ALA A 60 -16.37 -5.59 0.19
C ALA A 60 -15.14 -6.00 -0.65
N ARG A 61 -14.56 -5.07 -1.41
CA ARG A 61 -13.33 -5.24 -2.22
C ARG A 61 -12.08 -4.68 -1.53
N ALA A 62 -12.20 -4.19 -0.29
CA ALA A 62 -11.07 -3.73 0.51
C ALA A 62 -10.01 -4.84 0.56
N ARG A 63 -8.76 -4.47 0.27
CA ARG A 63 -7.66 -5.42 0.14
C ARG A 63 -6.35 -4.84 0.59
N VAL A 64 -5.39 -5.71 0.88
CA VAL A 64 -4.01 -5.33 1.15
C VAL A 64 -3.35 -4.72 -0.10
N CYS A 65 -2.47 -3.74 0.10
CA CYS A 65 -1.69 -3.14 -0.98
C CYS A 65 -0.66 -4.15 -1.52
N GLY A 66 -0.68 -4.39 -2.84
CA GLY A 66 0.28 -5.32 -3.47
C GLY A 66 1.72 -4.88 -3.39
N GLY A 67 2.03 -3.58 -3.55
CA GLY A 67 3.41 -3.12 -3.41
C GLY A 67 3.94 -3.22 -1.97
N TRP A 68 3.09 -3.04 -0.96
CA TRP A 68 3.49 -3.30 0.42
C TRP A 68 3.72 -4.80 0.65
N ALA A 69 2.81 -5.66 0.21
CA ALA A 69 2.97 -7.11 0.35
C ALA A 69 4.20 -7.65 -0.39
N GLY A 70 4.55 -7.08 -1.55
CA GLY A 70 5.69 -7.53 -2.35
C GLY A 70 7.04 -6.89 -1.99
N CYS A 71 7.05 -5.78 -1.24
CA CYS A 71 8.28 -5.10 -0.82
C CYS A 71 8.82 -5.66 0.50
N HIS A 72 7.93 -6.09 1.39
CA HIS A 72 8.28 -6.47 2.75
C HIS A 72 8.25 -7.99 2.94
N ASP A 73 9.17 -8.51 3.77
CA ASP A 73 9.11 -9.89 4.23
C ASP A 73 7.90 -10.10 5.15
N GLY A 74 6.90 -10.83 4.63
CA GLY A 74 5.63 -11.07 5.29
C GLY A 74 5.76 -11.75 6.67
N ASP A 75 6.81 -12.53 6.93
CA ASP A 75 7.02 -13.19 8.21
C ASP A 75 7.40 -12.20 9.32
N HIS A 76 8.01 -11.08 8.93
CA HIS A 76 8.45 -10.02 9.84
C HIS A 76 7.44 -8.88 10.01
N LEU A 77 6.29 -8.93 9.34
CA LEU A 77 5.25 -7.90 9.43
C LEU A 77 4.38 -8.03 10.69
N LEU A 78 4.50 -7.09 11.63
CA LEU A 78 3.66 -7.01 12.83
C LEU A 78 2.18 -6.89 12.48
N ALA A 79 1.87 -6.03 11.50
CA ALA A 79 0.52 -5.80 11.02
C ALA A 79 -0.18 -7.09 10.59
N LEU A 80 0.54 -8.01 9.94
CA LEU A 80 -0.02 -9.27 9.46
C LEU A 80 -0.40 -10.19 10.63
N ARG A 81 0.50 -10.30 11.62
CA ARG A 81 0.28 -11.10 12.84
C ARG A 81 -0.95 -10.62 13.61
N LEU A 82 -1.05 -9.31 13.81
CA LEU A 82 -2.16 -8.72 14.55
C LEU A 82 -3.48 -8.80 13.79
N ALA A 83 -3.46 -8.62 12.46
CA ALA A 83 -4.68 -8.67 11.65
C ALA A 83 -5.36 -10.05 11.65
N VAL A 84 -4.57 -11.14 11.68
CA VAL A 84 -5.11 -12.50 11.83
C VAL A 84 -5.77 -12.66 13.20
N VAL A 85 -5.08 -12.29 14.27
CA VAL A 85 -5.60 -12.39 15.66
C VAL A 85 -6.86 -11.55 15.85
N ALA A 86 -6.90 -10.36 15.25
CA ALA A 86 -8.05 -9.45 15.30
C ALA A 86 -9.21 -9.87 14.38
N GLY A 87 -9.07 -10.96 13.60
CA GLY A 87 -10.08 -11.41 12.65
C GLY A 87 -10.33 -10.47 11.48
N GLN A 88 -9.38 -9.58 11.18
CA GLN A 88 -9.46 -8.64 10.06
C GLN A 88 -9.15 -9.31 8.72
N ILE A 89 -8.36 -10.39 8.75
CA ILE A 89 -8.04 -11.26 7.62
C ILE A 89 -8.11 -12.72 8.08
N THR A 90 -8.30 -13.64 7.14
CA THR A 90 -8.20 -15.09 7.42
C THR A 90 -6.74 -15.56 7.42
N VAL A 91 -6.50 -16.80 7.88
CA VAL A 91 -5.16 -17.42 7.82
C VAL A 91 -4.70 -17.59 6.38
N GLU A 92 -5.60 -18.02 5.49
CA GLU A 92 -5.34 -18.21 4.06
C GLU A 92 -5.02 -16.87 3.38
N THR A 93 -5.67 -15.78 3.82
CA THR A 93 -5.34 -14.44 3.34
C THR A 93 -3.94 -14.03 3.79
N ALA A 94 -3.53 -14.38 5.01
CA ALA A 94 -2.19 -14.08 5.50
C ALA A 94 -1.11 -14.87 4.74
N GLU A 95 -1.38 -16.14 4.42
CA GLU A 95 -0.51 -16.95 3.56
C GLU A 95 -0.38 -16.34 2.17
N ALA A 96 -1.49 -15.96 1.54
CA ALA A 96 -1.47 -15.31 0.24
C ALA A 96 -0.72 -13.96 0.22
N ILE A 97 -0.65 -13.26 1.36
CA ILE A 97 0.17 -12.04 1.50
C ILE A 97 1.66 -12.40 1.60
N ARG A 98 2.03 -13.41 2.41
CA ARG A 98 3.43 -13.86 2.53
C ARG A 98 3.99 -14.38 1.22
N ASP A 99 3.18 -15.12 0.47
CA ASP A 99 3.58 -15.74 -0.80
C ASP A 99 3.45 -14.77 -1.99
N TYR A 100 3.07 -13.52 -1.75
CA TYR A 100 2.82 -12.56 -2.81
C TYR A 100 4.11 -12.14 -3.52
N SER A 101 4.23 -12.52 -4.79
CA SER A 101 5.26 -12.02 -5.69
C SER A 101 4.70 -10.91 -6.57
N CYS A 102 5.32 -9.73 -6.51
CA CYS A 102 4.85 -8.58 -7.28
C CYS A 102 5.26 -8.70 -8.76
N PRO A 103 4.33 -8.62 -9.73
CA PRO A 103 4.64 -8.73 -11.15
C PRO A 103 5.20 -7.43 -11.76
N VAL A 104 5.47 -6.41 -10.94
CA VAL A 104 6.06 -5.14 -11.35
C VAL A 104 7.26 -4.84 -10.47
N GLU A 105 8.18 -4.04 -10.99
CA GLU A 105 9.33 -3.59 -10.21
C GLU A 105 8.87 -2.65 -9.09
N LEU A 106 9.37 -2.93 -7.89
CA LEU A 106 9.09 -2.16 -6.69
C LEU A 106 10.38 -1.51 -6.20
N PHE A 107 10.25 -0.38 -5.50
CA PHE A 107 11.31 0.09 -4.63
C PHE A 107 11.61 -0.97 -3.58
N PRO A 108 12.89 -1.20 -3.22
CA PRO A 108 13.30 -2.27 -2.32
C PRO A 108 12.96 -1.99 -0.85
N SER A 109 12.50 -0.79 -0.51
CA SER A 109 12.05 -0.43 0.84
C SER A 109 10.97 0.64 0.82
N GLY A 110 10.24 0.77 1.93
CA GLY A 110 9.34 1.89 2.17
C GLY A 110 10.07 3.24 2.22
N ALA A 111 11.31 3.25 2.72
CA ALA A 111 12.19 4.41 2.73
C ALA A 111 12.49 4.93 1.31
N GLU A 112 12.92 4.06 0.40
CA GLU A 112 13.21 4.43 -0.98
C GLU A 112 11.96 4.86 -1.74
N ALA A 113 10.84 4.16 -1.54
CA ALA A 113 9.54 4.54 -2.06
C ALA A 113 9.12 5.95 -1.60
N ALA A 114 9.31 6.25 -0.31
CA ALA A 114 9.00 7.57 0.24
C ALA A 114 9.93 8.65 -0.32
N VAL A 115 11.23 8.40 -0.41
CA VAL A 115 12.22 9.34 -0.97
C VAL A 115 11.87 9.69 -2.42
N HIS A 116 11.49 8.72 -3.25
CA HIS A 116 11.01 8.98 -4.60
C HIS A 116 9.70 9.77 -4.58
N GLY A 117 8.72 9.28 -3.81
CA GLY A 117 7.37 9.82 -3.76
C GLY A 117 7.30 11.31 -3.42
N VAL A 118 8.12 11.79 -2.49
CA VAL A 118 8.06 13.18 -2.02
C VAL A 118 8.76 14.19 -2.94
N ARG A 119 9.55 13.75 -3.93
CA ARG A 119 10.41 14.64 -4.76
C ARG A 119 9.66 15.81 -5.37
N GLU A 120 8.51 15.55 -5.97
CA GLU A 120 7.71 16.56 -6.66
C GLU A 120 6.40 16.89 -5.94
N ILE A 121 6.31 16.64 -4.62
CA ILE A 121 5.03 16.73 -3.91
C ILE A 121 4.40 18.13 -3.93
N SER A 122 5.22 19.17 -3.90
CA SER A 122 4.75 20.57 -3.96
C SER A 122 4.46 21.03 -5.40
N CYS A 123 4.99 20.35 -6.41
CA CYS A 123 4.78 20.68 -7.81
C CYS A 123 4.90 19.42 -8.69
N PRO A 124 3.88 18.53 -8.71
CA PRO A 124 3.95 17.26 -9.44
C PRO A 124 4.15 17.50 -10.94
N GLY A 125 4.99 16.72 -11.61
CA GLY A 125 5.15 16.78 -13.06
C GLY A 125 3.87 16.48 -13.85
N PRO A 126 3.88 16.61 -15.19
CA PRO A 126 2.72 16.33 -16.03
C PRO A 126 2.11 14.92 -15.82
N GLU A 127 2.95 13.91 -15.58
CA GLU A 127 2.51 12.55 -15.30
C GLU A 127 1.88 12.41 -13.91
N GLY A 128 2.49 13.01 -12.89
CA GLY A 128 1.92 13.05 -11.54
C GLY A 128 0.55 13.71 -11.51
N ARG A 129 0.40 14.86 -12.20
CA ARG A 129 -0.90 15.54 -12.36
C ARG A 129 -1.94 14.65 -13.03
N ARG A 130 -1.58 13.98 -14.13
CA ARG A 130 -2.48 13.03 -14.82
C ARG A 130 -2.90 11.86 -13.92
N ALA A 131 -1.99 11.33 -13.11
CA ALA A 131 -2.27 10.27 -12.15
C ALA A 131 -3.25 10.74 -11.07
N ILE A 132 -3.01 11.91 -10.46
CA ILE A 132 -3.90 12.54 -9.48
C ILE A 132 -5.31 12.72 -10.05
N ASP A 133 -5.43 13.26 -11.27
CA ASP A 133 -6.74 13.45 -11.91
C ASP A 133 -7.47 12.13 -12.16
N LYS A 134 -6.73 11.05 -12.49
CA LYS A 134 -7.31 9.72 -12.67
C LYS A 134 -7.80 9.13 -11.35
N ILE A 135 -7.06 9.32 -10.25
CA ILE A 135 -7.48 8.92 -8.90
C ILE A 135 -8.73 9.68 -8.48
N ARG A 136 -8.77 11.01 -8.65
CA ARG A 136 -9.94 11.85 -8.33
C ARG A 136 -11.21 11.37 -9.04
N ARG A 137 -11.11 10.98 -10.31
CA ARG A 137 -12.25 10.41 -11.06
C ARG A 137 -12.68 9.03 -10.55
N ALA A 138 -11.74 8.21 -10.08
CA ALA A 138 -12.03 6.86 -9.61
C ALA A 138 -12.52 6.80 -8.15
N ARG A 139 -12.19 7.82 -7.35
CA ARG A 139 -12.52 7.96 -5.93
C ARG A 139 -13.40 9.20 -5.73
N ALA A 140 -14.67 9.11 -6.15
CA ALA A 140 -15.65 10.19 -6.00
C ALA A 140 -15.91 10.58 -4.52
N ASP A 141 -15.47 9.77 -3.57
CA ASP A 141 -15.51 10.02 -2.13
C ASP A 141 -14.38 10.94 -1.63
N LEU A 142 -13.44 11.36 -2.49
CA LEU A 142 -12.33 12.28 -2.16
C LEU A 142 -12.56 13.73 -2.60
N THR A 143 -13.74 14.03 -3.18
CA THR A 143 -14.20 15.38 -3.57
C THR A 143 -15.23 15.90 -2.60
#